data_AF-A0A315WC44-F1
#
_entry.id   AF-A0A315WC44-F1
#
_cell.length_a   1.000
_cell.length_b   1.000
_cell.length_c   1.000
_cell.angle_alpha   90.00
_cell.angle_beta   90.00
_cell.angle_gamma   90.00
#
_symmetry.space_group_name_H-M   'P 1'
#
loop_
_entity.id
_entity.type
_entity.pdbx_description
1 polymer ?
#
loop_
_entity_poly.entity_id
_entity_poly.type
_entity_poly.pdbx_seq_one_letter_code
_entity_poly.pdbx_strand_id
1 'polypeptide(L)'
;MAVRASFEKNNEIGCFAKLTNTYCLVAIGGSENFYRWVPTCRARASVLTNIWAKRLIPDVFEGELSETIPVVHASIAGCRIIGRMCVGNRHGLLVPNNTTDQELQHIRNSLPDAVRIQRVEERLSALGNVVACNDYVALVHPDLDR
;
A
#
# COMPACT_ATOMS: atom_id res chain seq x y z
N MET A 1 15.80 6.51 5.63
CA MET A 1 15.14 7.72 6.19
C MET A 1 13.81 7.30 6.79
N ALA A 2 13.44 7.77 7.98
CA ALA A 2 12.13 7.49 8.57
C ALA A 2 11.22 8.70 8.35
N VAL A 3 10.12 8.51 7.60
CA VAL A 3 9.15 9.56 7.31
C VAL A 3 7.89 9.32 8.13
N ARG A 4 7.34 10.39 8.71
CA ARG A 4 6.05 10.34 9.40
C ARG A 4 4.95 10.61 8.38
N ALA A 5 3.96 9.75 8.36
CA ALA A 5 2.77 9.90 7.53
C ALA A 5 1.52 9.67 8.41
N SER A 6 0.40 10.24 7.99
CA SER A 6 -0.89 10.00 8.61
C SER A 6 -1.93 9.86 7.52
N PHE A 7 -2.86 8.94 7.70
CA PHE A 7 -3.91 8.64 6.74
C PHE A 7 -5.26 8.88 7.40
N GLU A 8 -6.03 9.85 6.91
CA GLU A 8 -7.34 10.22 7.49
C GLU A 8 -7.30 10.51 9.01
N LYS A 9 -6.24 11.19 9.49
CA LYS A 9 -5.94 11.44 10.92
C LYS A 9 -5.59 10.19 11.74
N ASN A 10 -5.39 9.05 11.11
CA ASN A 10 -4.87 7.83 11.73
C ASN A 10 -3.35 7.74 11.55
N ASN A 11 -2.66 7.30 12.61
CA ASN A 11 -1.22 7.09 12.60
C ASN A 11 -0.82 5.65 12.23
N GLU A 12 -1.79 4.75 12.07
CA GLU A 12 -1.56 3.33 11.75
C GLU A 12 -1.40 3.10 10.24
N ILE A 13 -0.33 3.63 9.65
CA ILE A 13 -0.10 3.53 8.20
C ILE A 13 0.00 2.07 7.73
N GLY A 14 0.55 1.19 8.56
CA GLY A 14 0.72 -0.24 8.26
C GLY A 14 -0.60 -1.01 8.05
N CYS A 15 -1.73 -0.42 8.43
CA CYS A 15 -3.06 -0.95 8.14
C CYS A 15 -3.50 -0.65 6.69
N PHE A 16 -3.06 0.49 6.14
CA PHE A 16 -3.52 1.02 4.85
C PHE A 16 -2.53 0.80 3.72
N ALA A 17 -1.24 0.66 4.02
CA ALA A 17 -0.19 0.42 3.03
C ALA A 17 0.58 -0.86 3.33
N LYS A 18 1.10 -1.49 2.26
CA LYS A 18 2.01 -2.63 2.38
C LYS A 18 3.24 -2.43 1.51
N LEU A 19 4.38 -2.36 2.18
CA LEU A 19 5.69 -2.17 1.57
C LEU A 19 6.41 -3.51 1.48
N THR A 20 6.97 -3.80 0.31
CA THR A 20 7.90 -4.91 0.09
C THR A 20 9.15 -4.40 -0.62
N ASN A 21 10.13 -5.29 -0.83
CA ASN A 21 11.38 -4.93 -1.52
C ASN A 21 11.19 -4.61 -3.01
N THR A 22 10.08 -5.03 -3.63
CA THR A 22 9.86 -4.86 -5.08
C THR A 22 8.59 -4.13 -5.46
N TYR A 23 7.60 -4.03 -4.58
CA TYR A 23 6.36 -3.31 -4.86
C TYR A 23 5.77 -2.71 -3.58
N CYS A 24 4.97 -1.66 -3.75
CA CYS A 24 4.21 -1.04 -2.68
C CYS A 24 2.72 -1.06 -3.05
N LEU A 25 1.87 -1.52 -2.14
CA LEU A 25 0.41 -1.43 -2.26
C LEU A 25 -0.10 -0.33 -1.32
N VAL A 26 -0.93 0.57 -1.85
CA VAL A 26 -1.54 1.68 -1.09
C VAL A 26 -3.05 1.65 -1.27
N ALA A 27 -3.77 1.95 -0.19
CA ALA A 27 -5.22 2.02 -0.21
C ALA A 27 -5.73 3.19 -1.06
N ILE A 28 -6.76 2.93 -1.86
CA ILE A 28 -7.45 3.99 -2.61
C ILE A 28 -8.15 4.94 -1.61
N GLY A 29 -7.79 6.22 -1.72
CA GLY A 29 -8.45 7.35 -1.07
C GLY A 29 -7.76 7.84 0.18
N GLY A 30 -7.17 9.04 0.13
CA GLY A 30 -6.67 9.80 1.27
C GLY A 30 -6.77 11.30 0.95
N SER A 31 -7.13 12.11 1.95
CA SER A 31 -7.24 13.57 1.78
C SER A 31 -5.87 14.25 1.67
N GLU A 32 -5.86 15.36 0.95
CA GLU A 32 -4.76 16.22 0.44
C GLU A 32 -3.67 16.68 1.44
N ASN A 33 -3.64 16.22 2.69
CA ASN A 33 -2.65 16.65 3.71
C ASN A 33 -1.45 15.71 3.79
N PHE A 34 -0.90 15.34 2.64
CA PHE A 34 0.36 14.60 2.54
C PHE A 34 1.59 15.52 2.40
N TYR A 35 1.56 16.71 3.01
CA TYR A 35 2.68 17.65 2.94
C TYR A 35 3.53 17.66 4.21
N ARG A 36 4.81 17.40 3.97
CA ARG A 36 5.99 17.66 4.79
C ARG A 36 5.87 19.01 5.52
N TRP A 37 5.85 19.00 6.86
CA TRP A 37 6.24 20.18 7.64
C TRP A 37 7.75 20.37 7.47
N VAL A 38 8.17 21.14 6.47
CA VAL A 38 9.46 21.83 6.55
C VAL A 38 9.16 23.28 6.94
N PRO A 39 9.60 23.76 8.12
CA PRO A 39 9.64 25.19 8.37
C PRO A 39 10.76 25.77 7.52
N THR A 40 10.51 26.02 6.23
CA THR A 40 11.42 26.81 5.40
C THR A 40 10.74 28.10 5.00
N CYS A 41 11.21 29.19 5.59
CA CYS A 41 11.06 30.53 5.09
C CYS A 41 11.41 30.59 3.59
N ARG A 42 10.44 30.93 2.73
CA ARG A 42 10.59 31.70 1.47
C ARG A 42 9.19 31.85 0.85
N ALA A 43 8.55 33.00 1.01
CA ALA A 43 8.67 34.17 0.13
C ALA A 43 8.24 33.90 -1.32
N ARG A 44 7.04 34.42 -1.65
CA ARG A 44 6.53 34.89 -2.95
C ARG A 44 6.56 33.94 -4.17
N ALA A 45 5.36 33.53 -4.59
CA ALA A 45 4.85 33.64 -5.96
C ALA A 45 3.32 33.38 -5.90
N SER A 46 2.46 34.38 -5.69
CA SER A 46 1.80 35.23 -6.69
C SER A 46 1.29 34.52 -7.96
N VAL A 47 -0.02 34.26 -7.96
CA VAL A 47 -1.00 34.46 -9.05
C VAL A 47 -0.95 33.49 -10.25
N LEU A 48 -2.11 32.89 -10.53
CA LEU A 48 -2.52 32.09 -11.71
C LEU A 48 -2.06 30.62 -11.80
N THR A 49 -2.83 29.73 -11.18
CA THR A 49 -3.32 28.46 -11.79
C THR A 49 -4.45 27.88 -10.94
N ASN A 50 -5.66 28.44 -11.06
CA ASN A 50 -6.88 27.76 -10.64
C ASN A 50 -7.34 26.84 -11.79
N ILE A 51 -7.80 25.63 -11.45
CA ILE A 51 -8.53 24.61 -12.26
C ILE A 51 -7.79 23.29 -12.59
N TRP A 52 -6.46 23.17 -12.46
CA TRP A 52 -5.76 21.90 -12.79
C TRP A 52 -4.90 21.26 -11.68
N ALA A 53 -4.86 21.84 -10.48
CA ALA A 53 -3.98 21.37 -9.39
C ALA A 53 -4.62 20.34 -8.42
N LYS A 54 -5.86 19.88 -8.66
CA LYS A 54 -6.51 18.83 -7.85
C LYS A 54 -6.13 17.40 -8.24
N ARG A 55 -5.20 17.22 -9.19
CA ARG A 55 -4.99 15.92 -9.85
C ARG A 55 -3.63 15.26 -9.67
N LEU A 56 -2.64 15.87 -9.00
CA LEU A 56 -1.39 15.17 -8.65
C LEU A 56 -0.78 15.81 -7.39
N ILE A 57 -1.21 15.36 -6.21
CA ILE A 57 -0.41 15.50 -4.99
C ILE A 57 0.16 14.10 -4.76
N PRO A 58 1.48 13.88 -4.93
CA PRO A 58 2.06 12.56 -4.68
C PRO A 58 1.94 12.24 -3.20
N ASP A 59 1.46 11.04 -2.87
CA ASP A 59 1.57 10.49 -1.53
C ASP A 59 3.07 10.49 -1.09
N VAL A 60 3.41 10.49 0.22
CA VAL A 60 4.84 10.32 0.63
C VAL A 60 5.45 9.08 0.02
N PHE A 61 4.63 8.07 -0.25
CA PHE A 61 5.07 6.89 -0.97
C PHE A 61 5.56 7.22 -2.38
N GLU A 62 4.82 8.01 -3.15
CA GLU A 62 5.27 8.45 -4.48
C GLU A 62 6.44 9.43 -4.38
N GLY A 63 6.49 10.28 -3.36
CA GLY A 63 7.60 11.22 -3.16
C GLY A 63 8.94 10.54 -2.85
N GLU A 64 8.93 9.41 -2.14
CA GLU A 64 10.15 8.73 -1.69
C GLU A 64 10.46 7.45 -2.48
N LEU A 65 9.45 6.73 -2.98
CA LEU A 65 9.63 5.43 -3.63
C LEU A 65 9.50 5.45 -5.15
N SER A 66 8.99 6.53 -5.77
CA SER A 66 8.75 6.56 -7.22
C SER A 66 9.98 6.27 -8.09
N GLU A 67 11.17 6.51 -7.57
CA GLU A 67 12.42 6.28 -8.31
C GLU A 67 12.82 4.80 -8.37
N THR A 68 12.34 3.94 -7.45
CA THR A 68 12.85 2.57 -7.31
C THR A 68 11.76 1.49 -7.28
N ILE A 69 10.57 1.78 -6.73
CA ILE A 69 9.53 0.77 -6.46
C ILE A 69 8.18 1.26 -7.02
N PRO A 70 7.45 0.43 -7.81
CA PRO A 70 6.11 0.78 -8.26
C PRO A 70 5.14 0.85 -7.08
N VAL A 71 4.45 1.98 -6.97
CA VAL A 71 3.36 2.22 -6.01
C VAL A 71 2.03 1.96 -6.72
N VAL A 72 1.26 1.01 -6.20
CA VAL A 72 -0.02 0.60 -6.78
C VAL A 72 -1.15 0.94 -5.81
N HIS A 73 -2.08 1.74 -6.29
CA HIS A 73 -3.32 2.06 -5.60
C HIS A 73 -4.33 0.95 -5.84
N ALA A 74 -4.74 0.25 -4.78
CA ALA A 74 -5.69 -0.84 -4.86
C ALA A 74 -6.74 -0.79 -3.74
N SER A 75 -7.78 -1.58 -3.89
CA SER A 75 -8.64 -2.01 -2.80
C SER A 75 -8.64 -3.54 -2.78
N ILE A 76 -8.92 -4.13 -1.62
CA ILE A 76 -8.96 -5.58 -1.49
C ILE A 76 -10.26 -5.96 -0.78
N ALA A 77 -11.12 -6.71 -1.46
CA ALA A 77 -12.46 -7.04 -1.01
C ALA A 77 -13.30 -5.79 -0.69
N GLY A 78 -13.12 -4.71 -1.46
CA GLY A 78 -13.79 -3.42 -1.22
C GLY A 78 -13.36 -2.70 0.06
N CYS A 79 -12.35 -3.23 0.77
CA CYS A 79 -11.81 -2.63 1.98
C CYS A 79 -10.57 -1.79 1.65
N ARG A 80 -10.38 -0.71 2.44
CA ARG A 80 -9.20 0.16 2.38
C ARG A 80 -8.04 -0.35 3.25
N ILE A 81 -8.21 -1.47 3.94
CA ILE A 81 -7.24 -1.99 4.91
C ILE A 81 -6.34 -3.05 4.25
N ILE A 82 -5.55 -2.64 3.26
CA ILE A 82 -4.71 -3.56 2.47
C ILE A 82 -3.64 -4.23 3.34
N GLY A 83 -2.99 -3.44 4.20
CA GLY A 83 -1.82 -3.90 4.94
C GLY A 83 -2.10 -5.00 5.96
N ARG A 84 -3.38 -5.17 6.35
CA ARG A 84 -3.84 -6.27 7.20
C ARG A 84 -4.46 -7.41 6.41
N MET A 85 -5.05 -7.15 5.25
CA MET A 85 -5.70 -8.17 4.44
C MET A 85 -4.70 -9.00 3.62
N CYS A 86 -3.55 -8.42 3.28
CA CYS A 86 -2.57 -9.05 2.40
C CYS A 86 -1.20 -9.20 3.03
N VAL A 87 -0.52 -10.25 2.58
CA VAL A 87 0.86 -10.57 2.94
C VAL A 87 1.62 -10.78 1.66
N GLY A 88 2.79 -10.17 1.58
CA GLY A 88 3.56 -10.13 0.36
C GLY A 88 5.04 -10.09 0.63
N ASN A 89 5.78 -10.58 -0.35
CA ASN A 89 7.21 -10.67 -0.35
C ASN A 89 7.72 -10.35 -1.75
N ARG A 90 9.03 -10.28 -1.97
CA ARG A 90 9.59 -10.05 -3.32
C ARG A 90 9.07 -11.03 -4.37
N HIS A 91 8.81 -12.27 -3.95
CA HIS A 91 8.46 -13.39 -4.82
C HIS A 91 6.96 -13.57 -5.04
N GLY A 92 6.10 -13.01 -4.19
CA GLY A 92 4.68 -13.30 -4.26
C GLY A 92 3.81 -12.50 -3.30
N LEU A 93 2.53 -12.41 -3.64
CA LEU A 93 1.50 -11.72 -2.89
C LEU A 93 0.34 -12.69 -2.61
N LEU A 94 -0.01 -12.83 -1.34
CA LEU A 94 -1.19 -13.56 -0.89
C LEU A 94 -2.35 -12.59 -0.67
N VAL A 95 -3.47 -12.96 -1.25
CA VAL A 95 -4.70 -12.18 -1.31
C VAL A 95 -5.83 -13.03 -0.73
N PRO A 96 -6.75 -12.46 0.07
CA PRO A 96 -7.86 -13.23 0.62
C PRO A 96 -8.82 -13.64 -0.50
N ASN A 97 -9.54 -14.75 -0.31
CA ASN A 97 -10.52 -15.26 -1.27
C ASN A 97 -11.68 -14.29 -1.57
N ASN A 98 -11.96 -13.36 -0.65
CA ASN A 98 -13.01 -12.34 -0.81
C ASN A 98 -12.67 -11.26 -1.86
N THR A 99 -11.47 -11.30 -2.44
CA THR A 99 -11.00 -10.27 -3.37
C THR A 99 -11.63 -10.44 -4.74
N THR A 100 -12.16 -9.36 -5.29
CA THR A 100 -12.85 -9.40 -6.58
C THR A 100 -11.87 -9.67 -7.73
N ASP A 101 -12.36 -10.23 -8.84
CA ASP A 101 -11.54 -10.49 -10.03
C ASP A 101 -11.03 -9.20 -10.68
N GLN A 102 -11.77 -8.11 -10.54
CA GLN A 102 -11.36 -6.79 -11.02
C GLN A 102 -10.14 -6.28 -10.25
N GLU A 103 -10.15 -6.36 -8.92
CA GLU A 103 -9.01 -5.99 -8.07
C GLU A 103 -7.78 -6.86 -8.39
N LEU A 104 -7.99 -8.17 -8.56
CA LEU A 104 -6.90 -9.09 -8.87
C LEU A 104 -6.28 -8.78 -10.24
N GLN A 105 -7.09 -8.50 -11.26
CA GLN A 105 -6.59 -8.11 -12.57
C GLN A 105 -5.84 -6.77 -12.53
N HIS A 106 -6.32 -5.81 -11.74
CA HIS A 106 -5.65 -4.52 -11.54
C HIS A 106 -4.25 -4.68 -10.93
N ILE A 107 -4.14 -5.53 -9.90
CA ILE A 107 -2.86 -5.87 -9.27
C ILE A 107 -1.94 -6.57 -10.27
N ARG A 108 -2.45 -7.53 -11.06
CA ARG A 108 -1.67 -8.20 -12.11
C ARG A 108 -1.13 -7.25 -13.18
N ASN A 109 -1.92 -6.26 -13.59
CA ASN A 109 -1.49 -5.29 -14.60
C ASN A 109 -0.43 -4.32 -14.08
N SER A 110 -0.38 -4.10 -12.76
CA SER A 110 0.45 -3.07 -12.13
C SER A 110 1.74 -3.62 -11.52
N LEU A 111 1.78 -4.92 -11.17
CA LEU A 111 2.96 -5.56 -10.60
C LEU A 111 3.82 -6.23 -11.69
N PRO A 112 5.15 -6.34 -11.47
CA PRO A 112 6.01 -7.07 -12.39
C PRO A 112 5.73 -8.59 -12.33
N ASP A 113 5.85 -9.27 -13.48
CA ASP A 113 5.53 -10.69 -13.67
C ASP A 113 6.30 -11.66 -12.75
N ALA A 114 7.37 -11.19 -12.11
CA ALA A 114 8.12 -11.95 -11.12
C ALA A 114 7.30 -12.28 -9.86
N VAL A 115 6.28 -11.47 -9.55
CA VAL A 115 5.46 -11.62 -8.33
C VAL A 115 4.29 -12.55 -8.60
N ARG A 116 4.27 -13.70 -7.94
CA ARG A 116 3.13 -14.64 -8.03
C ARG A 116 2.00 -14.21 -7.10
N ILE A 117 0.83 -13.96 -7.68
CA ILE A 117 -0.37 -13.58 -6.92
C ILE A 117 -1.26 -14.81 -6.74
N GLN A 118 -1.52 -15.18 -5.48
CA GLN A 118 -2.35 -16.33 -5.13
C GLN A 118 -3.47 -15.93 -4.18
N ARG A 119 -4.69 -16.41 -4.46
CA ARG A 119 -5.80 -16.33 -3.51
C ARG A 119 -5.67 -17.46 -2.49
N VAL A 120 -5.82 -17.11 -1.22
CA VAL A 120 -5.78 -18.06 -0.10
C VAL A 120 -7.09 -18.00 0.66
N GLU A 121 -7.62 -19.16 1.00
CA GLU A 121 -8.75 -19.31 1.90
C GLU A 121 -8.22 -19.53 3.32
N GLU A 122 -8.43 -18.56 4.20
CA GLU A 122 -8.21 -18.71 5.65
C GLU A 122 -9.48 -18.33 6.40
N ARG A 123 -9.81 -19.12 7.45
CA ARG A 123 -11.02 -18.93 8.26
C ARG A 123 -10.75 -18.29 9.63
N LEU A 124 -9.48 -18.18 10.05
CA LEU A 124 -9.09 -17.75 11.39
C LEU A 124 -8.99 -16.23 11.52
N SER A 125 -8.25 -15.57 10.62
CA SER A 125 -8.12 -14.11 10.60
C SER A 125 -7.69 -13.62 9.22
N ALA A 126 -7.50 -12.31 9.10
CA ALA A 126 -6.91 -11.70 7.90
C ALA A 126 -5.44 -12.09 7.77
N LEU A 127 -4.99 -12.41 6.56
CA LEU A 127 -3.63 -12.92 6.26
C LEU A 127 -2.53 -12.07 6.92
N GLY A 128 -2.66 -10.74 6.88
CA GLY A 128 -1.68 -9.80 7.42
C GLY A 128 -1.54 -9.78 8.94
N ASN A 129 -2.48 -10.37 9.67
CA ASN A 129 -2.36 -10.59 11.12
C ASN A 129 -1.74 -11.95 11.44
N VAL A 130 -1.98 -12.94 10.57
CA VAL A 130 -1.64 -14.35 10.78
C VAL A 130 -0.20 -14.64 10.37
N VAL A 131 0.28 -13.95 9.34
CA VAL A 131 1.56 -14.24 8.71
C VAL A 131 2.47 -13.01 8.68
N ALA A 132 3.66 -13.15 9.25
CA ALA A 132 4.75 -12.19 9.11
C ALA A 132 5.84 -12.78 8.20
N CYS A 133 6.05 -12.19 7.03
CA CYS A 133 6.99 -12.69 6.02
C CYS A 133 8.19 -11.77 5.81
N ASN A 134 9.32 -12.38 5.47
CA ASN A 134 10.45 -11.76 4.80
C ASN A 134 10.87 -12.64 3.61
N ASP A 135 11.83 -12.20 2.79
CA ASP A 135 12.35 -12.92 1.60
C ASP A 135 12.78 -14.36 1.88
N TYR A 136 13.22 -14.65 3.12
CA TYR A 136 13.81 -15.94 3.49
C TYR A 136 12.95 -16.77 4.45
N VAL A 137 12.16 -16.14 5.32
CA VAL A 137 11.47 -16.81 6.44
C VAL A 137 10.09 -16.20 6.62
N ALA A 138 9.11 -17.03 6.96
CA ALA A 138 7.77 -16.61 7.36
C ALA A 138 7.43 -17.20 8.74
N LEU A 139 6.81 -16.37 9.59
CA LEU A 139 6.19 -16.78 10.85
C LEU A 139 4.69 -16.82 10.64
N VAL A 140 4.08 -17.94 10.99
CA VAL A 140 2.65 -18.19 10.85
C VAL A 140 2.03 -18.50 12.21
N HIS A 141 0.74 -18.23 12.35
CA HIS A 141 -0.02 -18.64 13.52
C HIS A 141 0.01 -20.18 13.66
N PRO A 142 0.19 -20.72 14.89
CA PRO A 142 0.31 -22.17 15.09
C PRO A 142 -0.96 -22.95 14.73
N ASP A 143 -2.12 -22.31 14.84
CA ASP A 143 -3.41 -22.94 14.52
C ASP A 143 -3.75 -22.90 13.02
N LEU A 144 -2.82 -22.48 12.14
CA LEU A 144 -3.06 -22.52 10.71
C LEU A 144 -3.22 -23.97 10.24
N ASP A 145 -4.25 -24.21 9.41
CA ASP A 145 -4.46 -25.52 8.79
C ASP A 145 -3.23 -25.91 7.95
N ARG A 146 -2.79 -27.17 8.09
CA ARG A 146 -1.60 -27.73 7.42
C ARG A 146 -1.88 -28.20 6.00
#